data_AF-A0A392QJY8-F1
#
_entry.id   AF-A0A392QJY8-F1
#
_cell.length_a   1.000
_cell.length_b   1.000
_cell.length_c   1.000
_cell.angle_alpha   90.00
_cell.angle_beta   90.00
_cell.angle_gamma   90.00
#
_symmetry.space_group_name_H-M   'P 1'
#
loop_
_entity.id
_entity.type
_entity.pdbx_description
1 polymer ?
#
loop_
_entity_poly.entity_id
_entity_poly.type
_entity_poly.pdbx_seq_one_letter_code
_entity_poly.pdbx_strand_id
1 'polypeptide(L)'
;ANSEHPIAKAVVAHAKKLRQSFVSSSNEQVQDVNDFEVHMGSGVSGKVKDKKVLVGNKRLMCAFNVPISSNVEKHISENEIMARTCVLVSIEGKIAGAFSVTS
;
A
#
# COMPACT_ATOMS: atom_id res chain seq x y z
N ALA A 1 -12.43 -11.21 -2.01
CA ALA A 1 -12.44 -11.00 -0.54
C ALA A 1 -11.46 -11.98 0.10
N ASN A 2 -10.46 -11.51 0.88
CA ASN A 2 -9.90 -12.23 2.03
C ASN A 2 -8.63 -11.57 2.56
N SER A 3 -8.83 -10.61 3.45
CA SER A 3 -7.83 -10.31 4.47
C SER A 3 -8.59 -10.35 5.80
N GLU A 4 -8.55 -11.50 6.44
CA GLU A 4 -9.24 -11.77 7.73
C GLU A 4 -8.56 -11.08 8.92
N HIS A 5 -7.45 -10.37 8.70
CA HIS A 5 -6.76 -9.67 9.77
C HIS A 5 -7.61 -8.49 10.30
N PRO A 6 -7.77 -8.36 11.63
CA PRO A 6 -8.50 -7.25 12.25
C PRO A 6 -8.01 -5.86 11.81
N ILE A 7 -6.69 -5.73 11.60
CA ILE A 7 -6.04 -4.53 11.09
C ILE A 7 -6.47 -4.21 9.64
N ALA A 8 -6.58 -5.21 8.78
CA ALA A 8 -6.97 -4.99 7.39
C ALA A 8 -8.42 -4.46 7.32
N LYS A 9 -9.32 -5.00 8.15
CA LYS A 9 -10.68 -4.46 8.30
C LYS A 9 -10.70 -3.02 8.81
N ALA A 10 -9.89 -2.70 9.82
CA ALA A 10 -9.81 -1.34 10.38
C ALA A 10 -9.27 -0.33 9.34
N VAL A 11 -8.21 -0.69 8.62
CA VAL A 11 -7.63 0.14 7.55
C VAL A 11 -8.63 0.34 6.41
N VAL A 12 -9.34 -0.72 5.98
CA VAL A 12 -10.38 -0.62 4.93
C VAL A 12 -11.55 0.25 5.39
N ALA A 13 -12.00 0.09 6.63
CA ALA A 13 -13.09 0.90 7.18
C ALA A 13 -12.67 2.39 7.29
N HIS A 14 -11.45 2.66 7.74
CA HIS A 14 -10.92 4.01 7.83
C HIS A 14 -10.71 4.63 6.43
N ALA A 15 -10.18 3.88 5.46
CA ALA A 15 -10.04 4.33 4.08
C ALA A 15 -11.40 4.66 3.44
N LYS A 16 -12.43 3.83 3.70
CA LYS A 16 -13.81 4.13 3.28
C LYS A 16 -14.34 5.42 3.92
N LYS A 17 -14.09 5.62 5.22
CA LYS A 17 -14.50 6.83 5.96
C LYS A 17 -13.79 8.09 5.47
N LEU A 18 -12.48 8.03 5.22
CA LEU A 18 -11.71 9.13 4.62
C LEU A 18 -12.27 9.48 3.24
N ARG A 19 -12.63 8.49 2.41
CA ARG A 19 -13.22 8.74 1.10
C ARG A 19 -14.55 9.50 1.19
N GLN A 20 -15.40 9.17 2.17
CA GLN A 20 -16.65 9.92 2.40
C GLN A 20 -16.41 11.39 2.78
N SER A 21 -15.26 11.71 3.40
CA SER A 21 -14.89 13.09 3.73
C SER A 21 -14.17 13.82 2.60
N PHE A 22 -13.48 13.12 1.69
CA PHE A 22 -12.72 13.71 0.58
C PHE A 22 -13.44 13.68 -0.79
N VAL A 23 -14.51 12.89 -0.94
CA VAL A 23 -15.24 12.71 -2.19
C VAL A 23 -16.71 13.08 -1.99
N SER A 24 -17.01 14.37 -2.00
CA SER A 24 -18.40 14.86 -1.97
C SER A 24 -19.16 14.69 -3.30
N SER A 25 -18.58 14.10 -4.36
CA SER A 25 -19.25 14.11 -5.68
C SER A 25 -18.95 12.99 -6.67
N SER A 26 -18.17 11.97 -6.32
CA SER A 26 -17.83 10.91 -7.28
C SER A 26 -18.36 9.57 -6.81
N ASN A 27 -19.36 9.06 -7.53
CA ASN A 27 -19.98 7.75 -7.42
C ASN A 27 -19.01 6.62 -7.84
N GLU A 28 -17.74 6.69 -7.42
CA GLU A 28 -16.74 5.68 -7.69
C GLU A 28 -16.97 4.50 -6.75
N GLN A 29 -17.77 3.55 -7.23
CA GLN A 29 -17.87 2.22 -6.65
C GLN A 29 -16.48 1.70 -6.31
N VAL A 30 -16.34 1.10 -5.11
CA VAL A 30 -15.14 0.38 -4.71
C VAL A 30 -14.87 -0.62 -5.83
N GLN A 31 -13.83 -0.37 -6.61
CA GLN A 31 -13.50 -1.29 -7.67
C GLN A 31 -12.88 -2.53 -7.08
N ASP A 32 -13.36 -3.67 -7.57
CA ASP A 32 -12.80 -4.95 -7.20
C ASP A 32 -11.31 -4.97 -7.56
N VAL A 33 -10.53 -5.49 -6.62
CA VAL A 33 -9.12 -5.79 -6.84
C VAL A 33 -9.07 -7.14 -7.55
N ASN A 34 -8.59 -7.12 -8.79
CA ASN A 34 -8.27 -8.33 -9.53
C ASN A 34 -6.83 -8.76 -9.21
N ASP A 35 -6.51 -10.04 -9.40
CA ASP A 35 -5.16 -10.60 -9.20
C ASP A 35 -4.54 -10.26 -7.84
N PHE A 36 -5.35 -10.29 -6.78
CA PHE A 36 -4.86 -10.05 -5.43
C PHE A 36 -3.94 -11.19 -4.99
N GLU A 37 -2.72 -10.84 -4.58
CA GLU A 37 -1.71 -11.79 -4.13
C GLU A 37 -1.04 -11.30 -2.85
N VAL A 38 -0.80 -12.22 -1.92
CA VAL A 38 -0.14 -11.95 -0.64
C VAL A 38 1.30 -12.43 -0.70
N HIS A 39 2.23 -11.50 -0.58
CA HIS A 39 3.67 -11.76 -0.51
C HIS A 39 4.07 -11.83 0.97
N MET A 40 4.07 -13.03 1.54
CA MET A 40 4.32 -13.24 2.98
C MET A 40 5.58 -12.50 3.45
N GLY A 41 5.44 -11.68 4.49
CA GLY A 41 6.53 -10.86 5.05
C GLY A 41 6.99 -9.69 4.17
N SER A 42 6.39 -9.46 3.01
CA SER A 42 6.76 -8.38 2.07
C SER A 42 5.61 -7.43 1.75
N GLY A 43 4.36 -7.92 1.69
CA GLY A 43 3.18 -7.09 1.47
C GLY A 43 2.13 -7.77 0.58
N VAL A 44 1.38 -6.97 -0.19
CA VAL A 44 0.33 -7.44 -1.09
C VAL A 44 0.41 -6.74 -2.45
N SER A 45 -0.01 -7.42 -3.50
CA SER A 45 -0.16 -6.88 -4.85
C SER A 45 -1.58 -7.09 -5.36
N GLY A 46 -2.01 -6.26 -6.31
CA GLY A 46 -3.29 -6.43 -7.00
C GLY A 46 -3.45 -5.47 -8.17
N LYS A 47 -4.56 -5.59 -8.89
CA LYS A 47 -4.90 -4.74 -10.03
C LYS A 47 -6.23 -4.03 -9.75
N VAL A 48 -6.24 -2.71 -9.84
CA VAL A 48 -7.44 -1.87 -9.69
C VAL A 48 -7.59 -1.04 -10.95
N LYS A 49 -8.73 -1.11 -11.65
CA LYS A 49 -8.95 -0.29 -12.86
C LYS A 49 -7.87 -0.52 -13.94
N ASP A 50 -7.40 -1.76 -14.06
CA ASP A 50 -6.23 -2.19 -14.86
C ASP A 50 -4.86 -1.68 -14.40
N LYS A 51 -4.79 -0.90 -13.32
CA LYS A 51 -3.54 -0.42 -12.75
C LYS A 51 -2.99 -1.40 -11.73
N LYS A 52 -1.74 -1.81 -11.90
CA LYS A 52 -1.03 -2.61 -10.90
C LYS A 52 -0.75 -1.75 -9.67
N VAL A 53 -1.23 -2.20 -8.51
CA VAL A 53 -1.03 -1.57 -7.20
C VAL A 53 -0.23 -2.53 -6.32
N LEU A 54 0.80 -2.02 -5.67
CA LEU A 54 1.62 -2.77 -4.71
C LEU A 54 1.60 -2.03 -3.37
N VAL A 55 1.43 -2.76 -2.28
CA VAL A 55 1.46 -2.22 -0.91
C VAL A 55 2.35 -3.13 -0.06
N GLY A 56 3.50 -2.64 0.36
CA GLY A 56 4.48 -3.48 1.06
C GLY A 56 5.79 -2.78 1.37
N ASN A 57 6.78 -3.54 1.81
CA ASN A 57 8.11 -3.02 2.14
C ASN A 57 9.00 -2.88 0.89
N LYS A 58 10.24 -2.42 1.09
CA LYS A 58 11.27 -2.27 0.04
C LYS A 58 11.49 -3.57 -0.75
N ARG A 59 11.43 -4.73 -0.09
CA ARG A 59 11.64 -6.04 -0.73
C ARG A 59 10.56 -6.33 -1.77
N LEU A 60 9.29 -6.02 -1.48
CA LEU A 60 8.20 -6.16 -2.46
C LEU A 60 8.44 -5.24 -3.67
N MET A 61 8.79 -3.98 -3.41
CA MET A 61 9.02 -3.01 -4.48
C MET A 61 10.17 -3.43 -5.41
N CYS A 62 11.26 -3.94 -4.84
CA CYS A 62 12.38 -4.48 -5.59
C CYS A 62 11.99 -5.71 -6.43
N ALA A 63 11.21 -6.64 -5.84
CA ALA A 63 10.73 -7.83 -6.55
C ALA A 63 9.88 -7.50 -7.79
N PHE A 64 9.19 -6.36 -7.78
CA PHE A 64 8.36 -5.87 -8.89
C PHE A 64 9.06 -4.79 -9.75
N ASN A 65 10.38 -4.60 -9.60
CA ASN A 65 11.17 -3.60 -10.33
C ASN A 65 10.64 -2.16 -10.20
N VAL A 66 10.06 -1.82 -9.05
CA VAL A 66 9.64 -0.45 -8.76
C VAL A 66 10.88 0.36 -8.36
N PRO A 67 11.27 1.40 -9.12
CA PRO A 67 12.41 2.24 -8.78
C PRO A 67 12.11 3.01 -7.49
N ILE A 68 12.97 2.81 -6.49
CA ILE A 68 13.00 3.61 -5.27
C ILE A 68 14.17 4.58 -5.42
N SER A 69 13.90 5.88 -5.28
CA SER A 69 14.96 6.88 -5.32
C SER A 69 15.81 6.80 -4.05
N SER A 70 17.10 7.14 -4.15
CA SER A 70 18.05 7.08 -3.04
C SER A 70 17.60 7.91 -1.83
N ASN A 71 16.88 9.01 -2.07
CA ASN A 71 16.29 9.84 -1.01
C ASN A 71 15.20 9.10 -0.23
N VAL A 72 14.32 8.37 -0.92
CA VAL A 72 13.27 7.56 -0.29
C VAL A 72 13.88 6.36 0.42
N GLU A 73 14.91 5.75 -0.17
CA GLU A 73 15.61 4.62 0.42
C GLU A 73 16.30 4.98 1.76
N LYS A 74 16.90 6.15 1.84
CA LYS A 74 17.47 6.67 3.09
C LYS A 74 16.39 6.87 4.15
N HIS A 75 15.26 7.46 3.77
CA HIS A 75 14.13 7.69 4.67
C HIS A 75 13.52 6.38 5.20
N ILE A 76 13.40 5.35 4.34
CA ILE A 76 12.94 4.02 4.74
C ILE A 76 13.93 3.41 5.74
N SER A 77 15.22 3.44 5.40
CA SER A 77 16.27 2.84 6.23
C SER A 77 16.34 3.50 7.62
N GLU A 78 16.23 4.84 7.69
CA GLU A 78 16.19 5.58 8.96
C GLU A 78 14.98 5.22 9.82
N ASN A 79 13.81 4.99 9.20
CA ASN A 79 12.61 4.57 9.93
C ASN A 79 12.65 3.09 10.34
N GLU A 80 13.23 2.21 9.52
CA GLU A 80 13.46 0.80 9.87
C GLU A 80 14.42 0.67 11.07
N ILE A 81 15.45 1.52 11.13
CA ILE A 81 16.37 1.61 12.30
C ILE A 81 15.61 2.00 13.57
N MET A 82 14.55 2.81 13.45
CA MET A 82 13.67 3.17 14.58
C MET A 82 12.64 2.08 14.93
N ALA A 83 12.77 0.86 14.41
CA ALA A 83 11.83 -0.24 14.56
C ALA A 83 10.40 0.09 14.09
N ARG A 84 10.25 1.03 13.15
CA ARG A 84 8.96 1.40 12.58
C ARG A 84 8.73 0.60 11.30
N THR A 85 7.51 0.10 11.13
CA THR A 85 7.15 -0.59 9.89
C THR A 85 6.81 0.45 8.84
N CYS A 86 7.70 0.66 7.88
CA CYS A 86 7.43 1.53 6.72
C CYS A 86 6.73 0.73 5.62
N VAL A 87 5.52 1.15 5.28
CA VAL A 87 4.71 0.57 4.20
C VAL A 87 4.74 1.51 3.01
N LEU A 88 5.24 1.01 1.88
CA LEU A 88 5.29 1.71 0.61
C LEU A 88 4.08 1.34 -0.23
N VAL A 89 3.60 2.30 -1.01
CA VAL A 89 2.52 2.13 -1.98
C VAL A 89 3.05 2.50 -3.35
N SER A 90 2.85 1.62 -4.34
CA SER A 90 3.15 1.92 -5.74
C SER A 90 1.92 1.73 -6.62
N ILE A 91 1.83 2.54 -7.67
CA ILE A 91 0.80 2.48 -8.70
C ILE A 91 1.51 2.49 -10.06
N GLU A 92 1.23 1.52 -10.91
CA GLU A 92 1.81 1.37 -12.26
C GLU A 92 3.35 1.41 -12.25
N GLY A 93 3.95 0.76 -11.24
CA GLY A 93 5.40 0.65 -11.12
C GLY A 93 6.10 1.91 -10.62
N LYS A 94 5.35 2.89 -10.07
CA LYS A 94 5.91 4.11 -9.47
C LYS A 94 5.45 4.25 -8.03
N ILE A 95 6.34 4.67 -7.13
CA ILE A 95 5.98 4.97 -5.75
C ILE A 95 4.97 6.12 -5.72
N ALA A 96 3.78 5.86 -5.20
CA ALA A 96 2.70 6.82 -5.02
C ALA A 96 2.69 7.42 -3.61
N GLY A 97 3.26 6.70 -2.62
CA GLY A 97 3.36 7.18 -1.26
C GLY A 97 3.99 6.16 -0.31
N ALA A 98 4.20 6.58 0.92
CA ALA A 98 4.68 5.75 2.01
C ALA A 98 3.99 6.17 3.31
N PHE A 99 3.72 5.24 4.20
CA PHE A 99 3.27 5.52 5.55
C PHE A 99 3.97 4.61 6.54
N SER A 100 4.27 5.14 7.72
CA SER A 100 4.92 4.39 8.79
C SER A 100 3.89 4.03 9.84
N VAL A 101 3.82 2.76 10.20
CA VAL A 101 3.04 2.29 11.35
C VAL A 101 3.99 2.22 12.55
N THR A 102 3.73 3.08 13.53
CA THR A 102 4.36 3.06 14.84
C THR A 102 3.50 2.25 15.80
N SER A 103 4.11 1.29 16.50
CA SER A 103 3.47 0.58 17.60
C SER A 103 3.58 1.36 18.91
#